data_AF-A0AAV7JG78-F1
#
_entry.id   AF-A0AAV7JG78-F1
#
_cell.length_a   1.000
_cell.length_b   1.000
_cell.length_c   1.000
_cell.angle_alpha   90.00
_cell.angle_beta   90.00
_cell.angle_gamma   90.00
#
_symmetry.space_group_name_H-M   'P 1'
#
loop_
_entity.id
_entity.type
_entity.pdbx_description
1 polymer ?
#
loop_
_entity_poly.entity_id
_entity_poly.type
_entity_poly.pdbx_seq_one_letter_code
_entity_poly.pdbx_strand_id
1 'polypeptide(L)'
;MDKEAKRSLIILYHNEGKSASVISKILSINRWIVYRIMKRYKETGSTQDRFRKARPRSVPTPVVRTLVRERVRKNPVRSIQGMAKDFNISTRSMGG
;
A
#
# COMPACT_ATOMS: atom_id res chain seq x y z
N MET A 1 24.53 -4.55 -1.18
CA MET A 1 23.70 -5.46 -0.35
C MET A 1 22.27 -4.95 -0.36
N ASP A 2 21.36 -5.76 -0.87
CA ASP A 2 19.95 -5.41 -1.02
C ASP A 2 19.26 -5.17 0.33
N LYS A 3 18.21 -4.37 0.31
CA LYS A 3 17.48 -3.97 1.51
C LYS A 3 16.85 -5.16 2.24
N GLU A 4 16.38 -6.15 1.49
CA GLU A 4 15.82 -7.39 2.03
C GLU A 4 16.88 -8.29 2.65
N ALA A 5 18.05 -8.38 2.01
CA ALA A 5 19.20 -9.07 2.59
C ALA A 5 19.60 -8.45 3.95
N LYS A 6 19.63 -7.11 4.05
CA LYS A 6 19.95 -6.42 5.32
C LYS A 6 18.96 -6.75 6.43
N ARG A 7 17.67 -6.77 6.11
CA ARG A 7 16.62 -7.12 7.08
C ARG A 7 16.74 -8.57 7.54
N SER A 8 16.99 -9.49 6.60
CA SER A 8 17.16 -10.92 6.89
C SER A 8 18.36 -11.15 7.81
N LEU A 9 19.48 -10.48 7.56
CA LEU A 9 20.68 -10.58 8.40
C LEU A 9 20.46 -10.02 9.81
N ILE A 10 19.74 -8.90 9.94
CA ILE A 10 19.33 -8.36 11.25
C ILE A 10 18.48 -9.37 12.03
N ILE A 11 17.55 -10.04 11.35
CA ILE A 11 16.62 -10.98 11.97
C ILE A 11 17.34 -12.29 12.35
N LEU A 12 18.26 -12.76 11.51
CA LEU A 12 19.15 -13.87 11.84
C LEU A 12 19.88 -13.61 13.16
N TYR A 13 20.57 -12.47 13.28
CA TYR A 13 21.27 -12.11 14.51
C TYR A 13 20.33 -11.88 15.70
N HIS A 14 19.11 -11.41 15.46
CA HIS A 14 18.12 -11.29 16.52
C HIS A 14 17.70 -12.66 17.05
N ASN A 15 17.48 -13.64 16.16
CA ASN A 15 17.11 -15.01 16.53
C ASN A 15 18.25 -15.75 17.24
N GLU A 16 19.51 -15.40 16.94
CA GLU A 16 20.69 -15.82 17.71
C GLU A 16 20.81 -15.15 19.10
N GLY A 17 19.87 -14.27 19.48
CA GLY A 17 19.85 -13.62 20.79
C GLY A 17 20.69 -12.36 20.91
N LYS A 18 21.27 -11.84 19.81
CA LYS A 18 22.06 -10.60 19.87
C LYS A 18 21.17 -9.38 20.12
N SER A 19 21.69 -8.43 20.91
CA SER A 19 20.99 -7.17 21.18
C SER A 19 21.04 -6.22 19.98
N ALA A 20 20.06 -5.32 19.88
CA ALA A 20 20.00 -4.33 18.79
C ALA A 20 21.25 -3.43 18.71
N SER A 21 21.90 -3.16 19.85
CA SER A 21 23.14 -2.39 19.93
C SER A 21 24.31 -3.15 19.31
N VAL A 22 24.43 -4.45 19.61
CA VAL A 22 25.46 -5.32 19.03
C VAL A 22 25.26 -5.46 17.52
N ILE A 23 24.04 -5.72 17.08
CA ILE A 23 23.70 -5.83 15.65
C ILE A 23 24.03 -4.54 14.89
N SER A 24 23.73 -3.38 15.50
CA SER A 24 24.04 -2.06 14.93
C SER A 24 25.54 -1.88 14.68
N LYS A 25 26.39 -2.32 15.62
CA LYS A 25 27.85 -2.28 15.49
C LYS A 25 28.36 -3.26 14.44
N ILE A 26 27.89 -4.51 14.45
CA ILE A 26 28.31 -5.55 13.49
C ILE A 26 27.99 -5.14 12.05
N LEU A 27 26.77 -4.63 11.82
CA LEU A 27 26.31 -4.30 10.48
C LEU A 27 26.59 -2.85 10.07
N SER A 28 27.13 -2.03 10.97
CA SER A 28 27.28 -0.58 10.78
C SER A 28 25.98 0.10 10.33
N ILE A 29 24.85 -0.32 10.90
CA ILE A 29 23.50 0.22 10.63
C ILE A 29 23.04 1.01 11.83
N ASN A 30 22.36 2.14 11.62
CA ASN A 30 21.77 2.92 12.70
C ASN A 30 20.86 2.05 13.59
N ARG A 31 21.12 2.07 14.90
CA ARG A 31 20.38 1.31 15.92
C ARG A 31 18.86 1.49 15.85
N TRP A 32 18.38 2.68 15.48
CA TRP A 32 16.94 2.98 15.31
C TRP A 32 16.31 2.17 14.17
N ILE A 33 17.05 1.94 13.09
CA ILE A 33 16.60 1.11 11.96
C ILE A 33 16.51 -0.36 12.40
N VAL A 34 17.53 -0.85 13.10
CA VAL A 34 17.56 -2.22 13.66
C VAL A 34 16.35 -2.45 14.57
N TYR A 35 16.08 -1.52 15.50
CA TYR A 35 14.93 -1.60 16.39
C TYR A 35 13.59 -1.65 15.63
N ARG A 36 13.38 -0.78 14.63
CA ARG A 36 12.15 -0.81 13.81
C ARG A 36 11.96 -2.13 13.07
N ILE A 37 13.04 -2.71 12.56
CA ILE A 37 12.98 -4.00 11.84
C ILE A 37 12.63 -5.12 12.82
N MET A 38 13.29 -5.19 13.98
CA MET A 38 13.00 -6.18 15.01
C MET A 38 11.56 -6.06 15.52
N LYS A 39 11.10 -4.85 15.84
CA LYS A 39 9.72 -4.61 16.29
C LYS A 39 8.70 -5.08 15.24
N ARG A 40 8.91 -4.72 13.97
CA ARG A 40 8.06 -5.17 12.86
C ARG A 40 8.06 -6.68 12.70
N TYR A 41 9.22 -7.33 12.82
CA TYR A 41 9.34 -8.77 12.73
C TYR A 41 8.53 -9.46 13.84
N LYS A 42 8.59 -8.95 15.08
CA LYS A 42 7.74 -9.44 16.17
C LYS A 42 6.24 -9.26 15.92
N GLU A 43 5.84 -8.18 15.25
CA GLU A 43 4.43 -7.89 14.94
C GLU A 43 3.88 -8.71 13.77
N THR A 44 4.70 -8.99 12.75
CA THR A 44 4.22 -9.54 11.46
C THR A 44 4.81 -10.90 11.09
N GLY A 45 5.88 -11.34 11.74
CA GLY A 45 6.63 -12.55 11.40
C GLY A 45 7.37 -12.51 10.06
N SER A 46 7.26 -11.42 9.29
CA SER A 46 7.81 -11.31 7.94
C SER A 46 8.98 -10.31 7.85
N THR A 47 9.97 -10.67 7.02
CA THR A 47 11.12 -9.82 6.68
C THR A 47 10.89 -8.97 5.43
N GLN A 48 9.83 -9.28 4.68
CA GLN A 48 9.52 -8.65 3.41
C GLN A 48 8.96 -7.23 3.60
N ASP A 49 9.12 -6.41 2.56
CA ASP A 49 8.47 -5.10 2.57
C ASP A 49 6.95 -5.27 2.45
N ARG A 50 6.20 -4.48 3.21
CA ARG A 50 4.74 -4.54 3.15
C ARG A 50 4.29 -3.97 1.81
N PHE A 51 3.43 -4.70 1.11
CA PHE A 51 2.71 -4.16 -0.04
C PHE A 51 2.00 -2.87 0.36
N ARG A 52 2.36 -1.77 -0.29
CA ARG A 52 1.73 -0.47 -0.03
C ARG A 52 0.40 -0.43 -0.79
N LYS A 53 -0.68 -0.82 -0.13
CA LYS A 53 -2.02 -0.59 -0.69
C LYS A 53 -2.26 0.92 -0.74
N ALA A 54 -2.59 1.43 -1.92
CA ALA A 54 -3.07 2.80 -2.04
C ALA A 54 -4.37 2.96 -1.22
N ARG A 55 -4.63 4.18 -0.75
CA ARG A 55 -5.91 4.50 -0.10
C ARG A 55 -7.04 4.12 -1.08
N PRO A 56 -8.07 3.37 -0.65
CA PRO A 56 -9.20 3.07 -1.52
C PRO A 56 -9.81 4.39 -2.00
N ARG A 57 -10.14 4.47 -3.30
CA ARG A 57 -10.87 5.62 -3.83
C ARG A 57 -12.29 5.58 -3.25
N SER A 58 -12.81 6.75 -2.88
CA SER A 58 -14.19 6.87 -2.36
C SER A 58 -15.25 6.42 -3.37
N VAL A 59 -14.92 6.46 -4.66
CA VAL A 59 -15.77 5.93 -5.73
C VAL A 59 -15.14 4.65 -6.27
N PRO A 60 -15.86 3.51 -6.28
CA PRO A 60 -15.36 2.25 -6.85
C PRO A 60 -15.28 2.38 -8.37
N THR A 61 -14.11 2.77 -8.86
CA THR A 61 -13.91 3.12 -10.28
C THR A 61 -14.22 2.01 -11.28
N PRO A 62 -14.01 0.70 -11.03
CA PRO A 62 -14.28 -0.31 -12.06
C PRO A 62 -15.77 -0.49 -12.33
N VAL A 63 -16.57 -0.69 -11.27
CA VAL A 63 -18.02 -0.93 -11.37
C VAL A 63 -18.73 0.32 -11.87
N VAL A 64 -18.36 1.50 -11.37
CA VAL A 64 -18.93 2.74 -11.87
C VAL A 64 -18.54 2.97 -13.34
N ARG A 65 -17.29 2.67 -13.75
CA ARG A 65 -16.90 2.79 -15.16
C ARG A 65 -17.68 1.86 -16.07
N THR A 66 -17.94 0.62 -15.68
CA THR A 66 -18.75 -0.30 -16.50
C THR A 66 -20.18 0.21 -16.65
N LEU A 67 -20.80 0.65 -15.56
CA LEU A 67 -22.17 1.19 -15.59
C LEU A 67 -22.26 2.49 -16.39
N VAL A 68 -21.29 3.39 -16.26
CA VAL A 68 -21.22 4.64 -17.04
C VAL A 68 -21.04 4.33 -18.53
N ARG A 69 -20.15 3.39 -18.89
CA ARG A 69 -19.97 2.95 -20.28
C ARG A 69 -21.25 2.40 -20.88
N GLU A 70 -21.97 1.55 -20.15
CA GLU A 70 -23.26 1.03 -20.61
C GLU A 70 -24.31 2.12 -20.77
N ARG A 71 -24.35 3.09 -19.85
CA ARG A 71 -25.27 4.23 -19.90
C ARG A 71 -25.02 5.10 -21.12
N VAL A 72 -23.76 5.45 -21.39
CA VAL A 72 -23.35 6.23 -22.58
C VAL A 72 -23.66 5.46 -23.86
N ARG A 73 -23.41 4.14 -23.89
CA ARG A 73 -23.75 3.29 -25.04
C ARG A 73 -25.26 3.31 -25.34
N LYS A 74 -26.11 3.28 -24.30
CA LYS A 74 -27.58 3.30 -24.45
C LYS A 74 -28.11 4.69 -24.83
N ASN A 75 -27.51 5.76 -24.32
CA ASN A 75 -27.91 7.13 -24.63
C ASN A 75 -26.68 8.06 -24.66
N PRO A 76 -26.07 8.27 -25.83
CA PRO A 76 -24.84 9.05 -25.96
C PRO A 76 -25.04 10.56 -25.76
N VAL A 77 -26.27 11.06 -25.86
CA VAL A 77 -26.61 12.48 -25.71
C VAL A 77 -26.78 12.87 -24.23
N ARG A 78 -26.79 11.89 -23.32
CA ARG A 78 -27.01 12.14 -21.89
C ARG A 78 -25.86 12.97 -21.29
N SER A 79 -26.21 14.02 -20.54
CA SER A 79 -25.22 14.87 -19.89
C SER A 79 -24.50 14.18 -18.73
N ILE A 80 -23.22 14.53 -18.54
CA ILE A 80 -22.38 14.05 -17.42
C ILE A 80 -23.02 14.39 -16.07
N GLN A 81 -23.63 15.58 -15.95
CA GLN A 81 -24.32 16.02 -14.74
C GLN A 81 -25.53 15.12 -14.40
N GLY A 82 -26.32 14.74 -15.41
CA GLY A 82 -27.44 13.83 -15.21
C GLY A 82 -26.98 12.46 -14.72
N MET A 83 -25.94 11.90 -15.36
CA MET A 83 -25.39 10.61 -14.95
C MET A 83 -24.76 10.66 -13.55
N ALA A 84 -24.08 11.75 -13.19
CA ALA A 84 -23.51 11.95 -11.86
C ALA A 84 -24.58 11.88 -10.75
N LYS A 85 -25.75 12.48 -10.99
CA LYS A 85 -26.91 12.38 -10.08
C LYS A 85 -27.43 10.95 -9.97
N ASP A 86 -27.58 10.25 -11.10
CA ASP A 86 -28.06 8.87 -11.13
C ASP A 86 -27.15 7.92 -10.31
N PHE A 87 -25.83 8.14 -10.36
CA PHE A 87 -24.83 7.34 -9.64
C PHE A 87 -24.48 7.89 -8.26
N ASN A 88 -25.10 9.00 -7.82
CA ASN A 88 -24.79 9.71 -6.57
C ASN A 88 -23.29 9.98 -6.36
N ILE A 89 -22.60 10.42 -7.42
CA ILE A 89 -21.18 10.75 -7.39
C ILE A 89 -20.92 12.13 -7.98
N SER A 90 -19.75 12.70 -7.66
CA SER A 90 -19.38 14.02 -8.20
C SER A 90 -19.18 13.95 -9.72
N THR A 91 -19.53 15.03 -10.42
CA THR A 91 -19.26 15.19 -11.86
C THR A 91 -17.77 15.05 -12.17
N ARG A 92 -16.90 15.50 -11.27
CA ARG A 92 -15.44 15.35 -11.38
C ARG A 92 -15.00 13.88 -11.37
N SER A 93 -15.70 13.02 -10.64
CA SER A 93 -15.44 11.58 -10.60
C SER A 93 -15.94 10.86 -11.85
N MET A 94 -16.88 11.45 -12.60
CA MET A 94 -17.46 10.89 -13.82
C MET A 94 -16.59 11.11 -15.07
N GLY A 95 -15.85 12.22 -15.12
CA GLY A 95 -15.01 12.59 -16.27
C GLY A 95 -13.55 12.12 -16.19
N GLY A 96 -13.18 11.30 -15.20
CA GLY A 96 -11.79 10.88 -14.93
C GLY A 96 -11.49 9.41 -15.19
#